data_AF-A0A2U0DK75-F1
#
_entry.id   AF-A0A2U0DK75-F1
#
_cell.length_a   1.000
_cell.length_b   1.000
_cell.length_c   1.000
_cell.angle_alpha   90.00
_cell.angle_beta   90.00
_cell.angle_gamma   90.00
#
_symmetry.space_group_name_H-M   'P 1'
#
loop_
_entity.id
_entity.type
_entity.pdbx_description
1 polymer ?
#
loop_
_entity_poly.entity_id
_entity_poly.type
_entity_poly.pdbx_seq_one_letter_code
_entity_poly.pdbx_strand_id
1 'polypeptide(L)'
;MIVNSSDSTETNQREYKSLHEYLDTVFAGQNPSHEEIIREKKKYWRRYNTLLKQQQRRKYKNYTISLTTDESRELKKRIAKKQSVTEYIRELVKTDLRTGTQVNESWSEHDIRKEQQLFMIADYLEKLVLGSYITDHKSITELKSHLQKLWKIVG
;
A
#
# COMPACT_ATOMS: atom_id res chain seq x y z
N MET A 1 22.99 -0.43 -37.10
CA MET A 1 21.87 0.53 -37.02
C MET A 1 20.82 -0.06 -36.09
N ILE A 2 20.77 0.41 -34.85
CA ILE A 2 19.71 0.08 -33.90
C ILE A 2 19.18 1.43 -33.41
N VAL A 3 17.93 1.71 -33.74
CA VAL A 3 17.23 2.93 -33.36
C VAL A 3 16.87 2.79 -31.89
N ASN A 4 17.64 3.44 -31.03
CA ASN A 4 17.25 3.68 -29.64
C ASN A 4 16.17 4.76 -29.64
N SER A 5 14.90 4.33 -29.71
CA SER A 5 13.76 5.17 -29.34
C SER A 5 13.87 5.47 -27.86
N SER A 6 14.51 6.61 -27.58
CA SER A 6 14.67 7.17 -26.26
C SER A 6 13.29 7.54 -25.74
N ASP A 7 12.85 6.76 -24.78
CA ASP A 7 11.95 7.06 -23.68
C ASP A 7 11.66 8.58 -23.54
N SER A 8 10.54 9.01 -24.12
CA SER A 8 10.13 10.41 -24.16
C SER A 8 8.68 10.59 -23.75
N THR A 9 8.26 10.09 -22.59
CA THR A 9 7.02 10.55 -21.92
C THR A 9 7.01 10.23 -20.41
N GLU A 10 7.87 10.87 -19.62
CA GLU A 10 7.67 10.91 -18.15
C GLU A 10 7.66 12.33 -17.58
N THR A 11 7.10 13.29 -18.32
CA THR A 11 6.55 14.52 -17.74
C THR A 11 5.08 14.31 -17.37
N ASN A 12 4.80 13.53 -16.32
CA ASN A 12 3.49 13.56 -15.67
C ASN A 12 3.38 14.84 -14.82
N GLN A 13 3.08 15.89 -15.58
CA GLN A 13 3.03 17.31 -15.33
C GLN A 13 2.18 17.66 -14.11
N ARG A 14 2.73 18.47 -13.20
CA ARG A 14 1.89 19.33 -12.36
C ARG A 14 1.11 20.23 -13.32
N GLU A 15 -0.18 19.95 -13.50
CA GLU A 15 -1.03 20.67 -14.46
C GLU A 15 -1.12 22.18 -14.14
N TYR A 16 -0.88 22.56 -12.87
CA TYR A 16 -0.83 23.95 -12.41
C TYR A 16 0.30 24.12 -11.38
N LYS A 17 1.04 25.23 -11.45
CA LYS A 17 2.16 25.55 -10.53
C LYS A 17 1.68 26.18 -9.23
N SER A 18 0.51 26.80 -9.23
CA SER A 18 -0.07 27.44 -8.04
C SER A 18 -1.61 27.34 -8.01
N LEU A 19 -2.19 27.62 -6.85
CA LEU A 19 -3.65 27.72 -6.70
C LEU A 19 -4.23 28.87 -7.52
N HIS A 20 -3.49 29.99 -7.63
CA HIS A 20 -3.92 31.15 -8.40
C HIS A 20 -4.04 30.81 -9.88
N GLU A 21 -3.00 30.20 -10.46
CA GLU A 21 -3.01 29.75 -11.85
C GLU A 21 -4.17 28.78 -12.14
N TYR A 22 -4.46 27.85 -11.21
CA TYR A 22 -5.63 26.97 -11.33
C TYR A 22 -6.94 27.76 -11.35
N LEU A 23 -7.14 28.70 -10.43
CA LEU A 23 -8.38 29.48 -10.36
C LEU A 23 -8.53 30.41 -11.57
N ASP A 24 -7.42 31.00 -12.05
CA ASP A 24 -7.40 31.84 -13.24
C ASP A 24 -7.79 31.04 -14.48
N THR A 25 -7.35 29.77 -14.60
CA THR A 25 -7.78 28.89 -15.69
C THR A 25 -9.23 28.43 -15.57
N VAL A 26 -9.70 28.12 -14.35
CA VAL A 26 -11.05 27.59 -14.12
C VAL A 26 -12.11 28.66 -14.29
N PHE A 27 -11.79 29.91 -13.93
CA PHE A 27 -12.71 31.05 -13.99
C PHE A 27 -12.34 32.05 -15.08
N ALA A 28 -11.56 31.64 -16.09
CA ALA A 28 -11.17 32.50 -17.19
C ALA A 28 -12.40 33.14 -17.86
N GLY A 29 -12.50 34.47 -17.79
CA GLY A 29 -13.61 35.23 -18.36
C GLY A 29 -14.95 35.11 -17.61
N GLN A 30 -14.95 34.57 -16.40
CA GLN A 30 -16.13 34.44 -15.54
C GLN A 30 -16.01 35.31 -14.30
N ASN A 31 -17.14 35.74 -13.73
CA ASN A 31 -17.20 36.38 -12.41
C ASN A 31 -17.78 35.36 -11.40
N PRO A 32 -16.93 34.48 -10.84
CA PRO A 32 -17.41 33.43 -9.94
C PRO A 32 -17.92 34.02 -8.63
N SER A 33 -18.95 33.39 -8.08
CA SER A 33 -19.40 33.68 -6.73
C SER A 33 -18.38 33.19 -5.69
N HIS A 34 -18.47 33.73 -4.48
CA HIS A 34 -17.58 33.37 -3.38
C HIS A 34 -17.64 31.86 -3.06
N GLU A 35 -18.82 31.24 -3.15
CA GLU A 35 -19.01 29.81 -2.90
C GLU A 35 -18.34 28.94 -3.97
N GLU A 36 -18.36 29.37 -5.23
CA GLU A 36 -17.70 28.67 -6.33
C GLU A 36 -16.19 28.71 -6.18
N ILE A 37 -15.63 29.86 -5.78
CA ILE A 37 -14.20 29.99 -5.47
C ILE A 37 -13.81 29.04 -4.33
N ILE A 38 -14.60 28.98 -3.25
CA ILE A 38 -14.34 28.07 -2.13
C ILE A 38 -14.36 26.61 -2.59
N ARG A 39 -15.36 26.23 -3.40
CA ARG A 39 -15.51 24.87 -3.92
C ARG A 39 -14.31 24.46 -4.77
N GLU A 40 -13.88 25.32 -5.69
CA GLU A 40 -12.77 25.04 -6.59
C GLU A 40 -11.42 25.02 -5.86
N LYS A 41 -11.21 25.90 -4.86
CA LYS A 41 -10.06 25.82 -3.96
C LYS A 41 -9.99 24.47 -3.24
N LYS A 42 -11.11 23.98 -2.70
CA LYS A 42 -11.17 22.65 -2.06
C LYS A 42 -10.81 21.53 -3.04
N LYS A 43 -11.30 21.61 -4.28
CA LYS A 43 -11.01 20.65 -5.34
C LYS A 43 -9.52 20.62 -5.69
N TYR A 44 -8.90 21.79 -5.86
CA TYR A 44 -7.46 21.93 -6.06
C TYR A 44 -6.65 21.26 -4.95
N TRP A 45 -6.94 21.59 -3.68
CA TRP A 45 -6.20 21.03 -2.55
C TRP A 45 -6.33 19.52 -2.41
N ARG A 46 -7.52 18.96 -2.68
CA ARG A 46 -7.71 17.50 -2.71
C ARG A 46 -6.83 16.85 -3.78
N ARG A 47 -6.78 17.44 -4.97
CA ARG A 47 -5.96 16.95 -6.09
C ARG A 47 -4.47 17.06 -5.77
N TYR A 48 -4.03 18.22 -5.28
CA TYR A 48 -2.65 18.47 -4.86
C TYR A 48 -2.18 17.48 -3.79
N ASN A 49 -2.98 17.29 -2.74
CA ASN A 49 -2.65 16.35 -1.67
C ASN A 49 -2.58 14.90 -2.16
N THR A 50 -3.46 14.52 -3.09
CA THR A 50 -3.42 13.20 -3.73
C THR A 50 -2.11 13.02 -4.49
N LEU A 51 -1.72 13.99 -5.33
CA LEU A 51 -0.47 13.95 -6.08
C LEU A 51 0.75 13.91 -5.14
N LEU A 52 0.75 14.71 -4.08
CA LEU A 52 1.82 14.73 -3.09
C LEU A 52 1.98 13.36 -2.41
N LYS A 53 0.87 12.74 -1.98
CA LYS A 53 0.87 11.40 -1.38
C LYS A 53 1.35 10.34 -2.37
N GLN A 54 0.94 10.43 -3.64
CA GLN A 54 1.41 9.53 -4.68
C GLN A 54 2.92 9.67 -4.92
N GLN A 55 3.42 10.90 -5.02
CA GLN A 55 4.86 11.16 -5.14
C GLN A 55 5.64 10.63 -3.95
N GLN A 56 5.13 10.82 -2.72
CA GLN A 56 5.74 10.24 -1.52
C GLN A 56 5.78 8.70 -1.57
N ARG A 57 4.69 8.02 -1.99
CA ARG A 57 4.64 6.56 -2.14
C ARG A 57 5.54 6.03 -3.26
N ARG A 58 5.79 6.82 -4.30
CA ARG A 58 6.73 6.49 -5.37
C ARG A 58 8.18 6.63 -4.88
N LYS A 59 8.48 7.73 -4.20
CA LYS A 59 9.83 8.05 -3.71
C LYS A 59 10.26 7.19 -2.52
N TYR A 60 9.34 6.90 -1.61
CA TYR A 60 9.61 6.13 -0.41
C TYR A 60 8.74 4.87 -0.40
N LYS A 61 9.39 3.72 -0.42
CA LYS A 61 8.74 2.43 -0.17
C LYS A 61 8.70 2.22 1.34
N ASN A 62 7.50 2.03 1.87
CA ASN A 62 7.29 1.69 3.27
C ASN A 62 7.08 0.19 3.36
N TYR A 63 7.79 -0.45 4.29
CA TYR A 63 7.63 -1.85 4.63
C TYR A 63 7.14 -1.93 6.07
N THR A 64 6.08 -2.69 6.28
CA THR A 64 5.51 -2.94 7.62
C THR A 64 5.89 -4.35 8.02
N ILE A 65 6.46 -4.51 9.21
CA ILE A 65 6.76 -5.80 9.82
C ILE A 65 5.95 -5.95 11.09
N SER A 66 5.40 -7.14 11.30
CA SER A 66 4.73 -7.53 12.53
C SER A 66 5.66 -8.45 13.29
N LEU A 67 5.87 -8.17 14.57
CA LEU A 67 6.70 -8.98 15.46
C LEU A 67 5.84 -9.50 16.59
N THR A 68 6.07 -10.74 16.99
CA THR A 68 5.53 -11.30 18.23
C THR A 68 6.09 -10.57 19.45
N THR A 69 5.45 -10.76 20.60
CA THR A 69 5.88 -10.15 21.87
C THR A 69 7.32 -10.52 22.23
N ASP A 70 7.73 -11.77 21.98
CA ASP A 70 9.06 -12.25 22.31
C ASP A 70 10.13 -11.73 21.34
N GLU A 71 9.84 -11.69 20.04
CA GLU A 71 10.72 -11.07 19.02
C GLU A 71 10.90 -9.57 19.30
N SER A 72 9.83 -8.87 19.67
CA SER A 72 9.90 -7.45 20.04
C SER A 72 10.74 -7.23 21.29
N ARG A 73 10.63 -8.11 22.30
CA ARG A 73 11.43 -8.05 23.52
C ARG A 73 12.91 -8.27 23.22
N GLU A 74 13.23 -9.26 22.39
CA GLU A 74 14.61 -9.57 22.00
C GLU A 74 15.23 -8.44 21.16
N LEU A 75 14.45 -7.88 20.22
CA LEU A 75 14.86 -6.71 19.45
C LEU A 75 15.21 -5.53 20.36
N LYS A 76 14.38 -5.24 21.37
CA LYS A 76 14.62 -4.16 22.33
C LYS A 76 15.89 -4.35 23.17
N LYS A 77 16.28 -5.59 23.47
CA LYS A 77 17.55 -5.86 24.20
C LYS A 77 18.78 -5.54 23.37
N ARG A 78 18.71 -5.72 22.05
CA ARG A 78 19.83 -5.48 21.12
C ARG A 78 19.99 -4.01 20.73
N ILE A 79 18.93 -3.22 20.88
CA ILE A 79 18.96 -1.79 20.61
C ILE A 79 19.78 -1.05 21.69
N ALA A 80 20.76 -0.26 21.26
CA ALA A 80 21.53 0.59 22.16
C ALA A 80 20.63 1.65 22.82
N LYS A 81 20.96 2.06 24.06
CA LYS A 81 20.17 2.97 24.93
C LYS A 81 19.76 4.34 24.33
N LYS A 82 20.18 4.69 23.12
CA LYS A 82 19.88 5.97 22.44
C LYS A 82 19.41 5.83 20.99
N GLN A 83 19.19 4.62 20.49
CA GLN A 83 18.78 4.40 19.10
C GLN A 83 17.28 4.10 19.01
N SER A 84 16.61 4.66 18.00
CA SER A 84 15.21 4.31 17.73
C SER A 84 15.12 2.93 17.07
N VAL A 85 14.03 2.19 17.34
CA VAL A 85 13.77 0.88 16.74
C VAL A 85 13.86 0.95 15.20
N THR A 86 13.24 1.97 14.62
CA THR A 86 13.23 2.19 13.16
C THR A 86 14.63 2.41 12.58
N GLU A 87 15.48 3.15 13.30
CA GLU A 87 16.84 3.44 12.86
C GLU A 87 17.74 2.22 12.99
N TYR A 88 17.58 1.45 14.07
CA TYR A 88 18.25 0.17 14.24
C TYR A 88 17.90 -0.80 13.11
N ILE A 89 16.61 -1.00 12.83
CA ILE A 89 16.15 -1.89 11.74
C ILE A 89 16.70 -1.42 10.38
N ARG A 90 16.68 -0.10 10.12
CA ARG A 90 17.19 0.46 8.86
C ARG A 90 18.67 0.16 8.67
N GLU A 91 19.50 0.34 9.71
CA GLU A 91 20.93 0.06 9.63
C GLU A 91 21.21 -1.45 9.54
N LEU A 92 20.42 -2.28 10.24
CA LEU A 92 20.52 -3.73 10.13
C LEU A 92 20.23 -4.22 8.70
N VAL A 93 19.13 -3.77 8.09
CA VAL A 93 18.78 -4.09 6.70
C VAL A 93 19.82 -3.57 5.72
N LYS A 94 20.32 -2.33 5.89
CA LYS A 94 21.40 -1.79 5.05
C LYS A 94 22.68 -2.60 5.13
N THR A 95 23.03 -3.05 6.34
CA THR A 95 24.24 -3.86 6.56
C THR A 95 24.10 -5.20 5.88
N ASP A 96 22.97 -5.88 6.07
CA ASP A 96 22.69 -7.18 5.47
C ASP A 96 22.65 -7.14 3.93
N LEU A 97 22.01 -6.11 3.36
CA LEU A 97 22.01 -5.86 1.91
C LEU A 97 23.42 -5.60 1.35
N ARG A 98 24.36 -5.11 2.16
CA ARG A 98 25.75 -4.86 1.75
C ARG A 98 26.65 -6.08 1.91
N THR A 99 26.43 -6.88 2.96
CA THR A 99 27.21 -8.09 3.22
C THR A 99 26.77 -9.27 2.35
N GLY A 100 25.64 -9.16 1.65
CA GLY A 100 25.24 -10.11 0.61
C GLY A 100 24.77 -11.45 1.15
N THR A 101 24.36 -11.51 2.43
CA THR A 101 23.70 -12.69 2.99
C THR A 101 22.32 -12.80 2.34
N GLN A 102 22.26 -13.47 1.19
CA GLN A 102 20.96 -13.88 0.65
C GLN A 102 20.36 -14.88 1.63
N VAL A 103 19.34 -14.44 2.36
CA VAL A 103 18.38 -15.35 2.96
C VAL A 103 17.64 -16.00 1.80
N ASN A 104 18.18 -17.10 1.28
CA ASN A 104 17.50 -17.97 0.33
C ASN A 104 16.43 -18.78 1.07
N GLU A 105 15.48 -18.10 1.71
CA GLU A 105 14.16 -18.68 1.91
C GLU A 105 13.35 -18.33 0.67
N SER A 106 13.53 -19.17 -0.35
CA SER A 106 12.55 -19.31 -1.41
C SER A 106 11.24 -19.68 -0.72
N TRP A 107 10.38 -18.71 -0.45
CA TRP A 107 8.97 -18.96 -0.17
C TRP A 107 8.50 -19.89 -1.27
N SER A 108 8.20 -21.14 -0.89
CA SER A 108 7.75 -22.08 -1.90
C SER A 108 6.46 -21.51 -2.47
N GLU A 109 6.20 -21.74 -3.76
CA GLU A 109 4.92 -21.33 -4.38
C GLU A 109 3.72 -21.85 -3.57
N HIS A 110 3.92 -22.95 -2.83
CA HIS A 110 2.98 -23.53 -1.89
C HIS A 110 2.67 -22.60 -0.70
N ASP A 111 3.66 -21.93 -0.11
CA ASP A 111 3.48 -21.04 1.05
C ASP A 111 2.78 -19.74 0.66
N ILE A 112 3.10 -19.18 -0.51
CA ILE A 112 2.41 -18.02 -1.09
C ILE A 112 0.94 -18.37 -1.36
N ARG A 113 0.65 -19.57 -1.89
CA ARG A 113 -0.72 -20.03 -2.15
C ARG A 113 -1.51 -20.25 -0.86
N LYS A 114 -0.89 -20.78 0.20
CA LYS A 114 -1.54 -20.90 1.52
C LYS A 114 -1.94 -19.53 2.06
N GLU A 115 -1.03 -18.56 2.02
CA GLU A 115 -1.29 -17.21 2.52
C GLU A 115 -2.43 -16.51 1.75
N GLN A 116 -2.42 -16.60 0.42
CA GLN A 116 -3.51 -16.06 -0.41
C GLN A 116 -4.88 -16.67 -0.06
N GLN A 117 -4.93 -17.98 0.19
CA GLN A 117 -6.18 -18.63 0.57
C GLN A 117 -6.64 -18.25 1.98
N LEU A 118 -5.71 -18.08 2.93
CA LEU A 118 -6.02 -17.58 4.27
C LEU A 118 -6.60 -16.16 4.21
N PHE A 119 -6.04 -15.29 3.37
CA PHE A 119 -6.59 -13.94 3.14
C PHE A 119 -8.00 -13.97 2.56
N MET A 120 -8.28 -14.85 1.59
CA MET A 120 -9.64 -15.01 1.04
C MET A 120 -10.64 -15.47 2.10
N ILE A 121 -10.25 -16.40 2.98
CA ILE A 121 -11.10 -16.87 4.06
C ILE A 121 -11.34 -15.76 5.08
N ALA A 122 -10.31 -15.01 5.46
CA ALA A 122 -10.45 -13.89 6.39
C ALA A 122 -11.39 -12.79 5.86
N ASP A 123 -11.22 -12.37 4.61
CA ASP A 123 -12.10 -11.38 3.95
C ASP A 123 -13.55 -11.90 3.86
N TYR A 124 -13.72 -13.20 3.62
CA TYR A 124 -15.05 -13.80 3.57
C TYR A 124 -15.72 -13.90 4.95
N LEU A 125 -14.97 -14.29 5.98
CA LEU A 125 -15.45 -14.31 7.36
C LEU A 125 -15.79 -12.91 7.84
N GLU A 126 -14.98 -11.91 7.48
CA GLU A 126 -15.24 -10.51 7.78
C GLU A 126 -16.53 -10.03 7.09
N LYS A 127 -16.76 -10.38 5.83
CA LYS A 127 -18.02 -10.09 5.12
C LYS A 127 -19.24 -10.76 5.76
N LEU A 128 -19.11 -12.01 6.22
CA LEU A 128 -20.18 -12.73 6.91
C LEU A 128 -20.49 -12.14 8.28
N VAL A 129 -19.48 -11.69 9.01
CA VAL A 129 -19.63 -11.10 10.36
C VAL A 129 -20.16 -9.66 10.28
N LEU A 130 -19.70 -8.87 9.30
CA LEU A 130 -20.16 -7.49 9.09
C LEU A 130 -21.53 -7.42 8.39
N GLY A 131 -21.92 -8.47 7.66
CA GLY A 131 -23.20 -8.60 6.97
C GLY A 131 -24.31 -9.23 7.82
N SER A 132 -24.54 -8.73 9.03
CA SER A 132 -25.63 -9.23 9.89
C SER A 132 -26.97 -9.26 9.12
N TYR A 133 -27.55 -10.46 9.00
CA TYR A 133 -28.77 -10.85 8.28
C TYR A 133 -28.63 -11.21 6.79
N ILE A 134 -28.15 -12.43 6.52
CA ILE A 134 -28.83 -13.58 5.87
C ILE A 134 -27.69 -14.53 5.45
N THR A 135 -27.41 -15.55 6.26
CA THR A 135 -26.62 -16.70 5.80
C THR A 135 -27.50 -17.51 4.85
N ASP A 136 -27.44 -17.20 3.56
CA ASP A 136 -28.07 -18.06 2.56
C ASP A 136 -27.27 -19.37 2.40
N HIS A 137 -27.97 -20.43 1.98
CA HIS A 137 -27.37 -21.76 1.82
C HIS A 137 -26.22 -21.76 0.79
N LYS A 138 -26.19 -20.80 -0.13
CA LYS A 138 -25.15 -20.63 -1.14
C LYS A 138 -23.83 -20.17 -0.51
N SER A 139 -23.90 -19.25 0.44
CA SER A 139 -22.76 -18.69 1.18
C SER A 139 -22.05 -19.76 2.03
N ILE A 140 -22.83 -20.68 2.62
CA ILE A 140 -22.30 -21.83 3.37
C ILE A 140 -21.65 -22.86 2.41
N THR A 141 -22.23 -23.04 1.22
CA THR A 141 -21.71 -23.98 0.20
C THR A 141 -20.41 -23.48 -0.42
N GLU A 142 -20.28 -22.18 -0.67
CA GLU A 142 -19.05 -21.54 -1.17
C GLU A 142 -17.93 -21.59 -0.12
N LEU A 143 -18.23 -21.37 1.16
CA LEU A 143 -17.27 -21.55 2.25
C LEU A 143 -16.76 -23.00 2.32
N LYS A 144 -17.68 -23.96 2.21
CA LYS A 144 -17.33 -25.40 2.20
C LYS A 144 -16.45 -25.74 0.99
N SER A 145 -16.69 -25.14 -0.17
CA SER A 145 -15.84 -25.31 -1.36
C SER A 145 -14.43 -24.73 -1.14
N HIS A 146 -14.31 -23.54 -0.54
CA HIS A 146 -13.01 -22.95 -0.23
C HIS A 146 -12.23 -23.77 0.81
N LEU A 147 -12.89 -24.26 1.87
CA LEU A 147 -12.29 -25.14 2.87
C LEU A 147 -11.85 -26.49 2.27
N GLN A 148 -12.64 -27.07 1.37
CA GLN A 148 -12.26 -28.31 0.68
C GLN A 148 -11.07 -28.12 -0.27
N LYS A 149 -10.98 -26.98 -0.95
CA LYS A 149 -9.82 -26.63 -1.78
C LYS A 149 -8.56 -26.46 -0.93
N LEU A 150 -8.69 -25.81 0.23
CA LEU A 150 -7.58 -25.63 1.17
C LEU A 150 -7.11 -26.97 1.74
N TRP A 151 -8.05 -27.85 2.10
CA TRP A 151 -7.73 -29.19 2.61
C TRP A 151 -7.01 -30.07 1.58
N LYS A 152 -7.36 -29.95 0.28
CA LYS A 152 -6.65 -30.64 -0.83
C LYS A 152 -5.24 -30.12 -1.11
N ILE A 153 -4.91 -28.92 -0.63
CA ILE A 153 -3.59 -28.31 -0.81
C ILE A 153 -2.70 -28.57 0.43
N VAL A 154 -3.32 -28.75 1.59
CA VAL A 154 -2.66 -28.97 2.89
C VAL A 154 -2.45 -30.45 3.21
N GLY A 155 -3.33 -31.34 2.76
CA GLY A 155 -3.16 -32.80 2.84
C GLY A 155 -2.37 -33.35 1.66
#